data_AF-A0A2D5V999-F1
#
_entry.id   AF-A0A2D5V999-F1
#
_cell.length_a   1.000
_cell.length_b   1.000
_cell.length_c   1.000
_cell.angle_alpha   90.00
_cell.angle_beta   90.00
_cell.angle_gamma   90.00
#
_symmetry.space_group_name_H-M   'P 1'
#
loop_
_entity.id
_entity.type
_entity.pdbx_description
1 polymer ?
#
loop_
_entity_poly.entity_id
_entity_poly.type
_entity_poly.pdbx_seq_one_letter_code
_entity_poly.pdbx_strand_id
1 'polypeptide(L)'
;MHLRMRFVVAVLLLVLILGVPPGLGQQPEHRMRINPYSIWLRLSLMGHSQSEIEALLEVVPPHQMRRVKHRLRMDVLNTLVRLNLPQEIELSNTPQELIVIREKIRTEIRYAGMENDPLLLHLIRQRFGITLMNI
;
A
#
# COMPACT_ATOMS: atom_id res chain seq x y z
N MET A 1 -42.76 -14.44 -32.44
CA MET A 1 -41.62 -15.26 -31.95
C MET A 1 -40.68 -14.55 -30.94
N HIS A 2 -41.02 -13.36 -30.39
CA HIS A 2 -40.13 -12.64 -29.45
C HIS A 2 -40.42 -12.82 -27.95
N LEU A 3 -41.55 -13.44 -27.55
CA LEU A 3 -41.90 -13.57 -26.13
C LEU A 3 -41.33 -14.85 -25.47
N ARG A 4 -41.16 -15.93 -26.23
CA ARG A 4 -40.61 -17.21 -25.73
C ARG A 4 -39.12 -17.11 -25.37
N MET A 5 -38.35 -16.29 -26.08
CA MET A 5 -36.90 -16.15 -25.84
C MET A 5 -36.59 -15.43 -24.52
N ARG A 6 -37.44 -14.49 -24.08
CA ARG A 6 -37.27 -13.77 -22.82
C ARG A 6 -37.54 -14.65 -21.60
N PHE A 7 -38.49 -15.58 -21.70
CA PHE A 7 -38.75 -16.56 -20.64
C PHE A 7 -37.62 -17.59 -20.50
N VAL A 8 -37.05 -18.05 -21.62
CA VAL A 8 -35.89 -18.98 -21.58
C VAL A 8 -34.68 -18.31 -20.95
N VAL A 9 -34.41 -17.03 -21.26
CA VAL A 9 -33.30 -16.27 -20.64
C VAL A 9 -33.56 -16.00 -19.15
N ALA A 10 -34.80 -15.70 -18.75
CA ALA A 10 -35.14 -15.47 -17.35
C ALA A 10 -35.05 -16.76 -16.50
N VAL A 11 -35.48 -17.91 -17.03
CA VAL A 11 -35.38 -19.21 -16.36
C VAL A 11 -33.92 -19.68 -16.30
N LEU A 12 -33.12 -19.44 -17.33
CA LEU A 12 -31.69 -19.75 -17.33
C LEU A 12 -30.93 -18.91 -16.28
N LEU A 13 -31.28 -17.62 -16.14
CA LEU A 13 -30.76 -16.73 -15.09
C LEU A 13 -31.16 -17.20 -13.69
N LEU A 14 -32.40 -17.67 -13.51
CA LEU A 14 -32.87 -18.17 -12.22
C LEU A 14 -32.19 -19.48 -11.81
N VAL A 15 -31.94 -20.38 -12.77
CA VAL A 15 -31.20 -21.64 -12.55
C VAL A 15 -29.72 -21.39 -12.30
N LEU A 16 -29.11 -20.36 -12.93
CA LEU A 16 -27.73 -19.94 -12.65
C LEU A 16 -27.56 -19.36 -11.24
N ILE A 17 -28.59 -18.69 -10.71
CA ILE A 17 -28.59 -18.12 -9.34
C ILE A 17 -28.88 -19.21 -8.29
N LEU A 18 -29.69 -20.21 -8.62
CA LEU A 18 -30.12 -21.27 -7.69
C LEU A 18 -29.25 -22.54 -7.75
N GLY A 19 -28.12 -22.52 -8.47
CA GLY A 19 -27.19 -23.64 -8.62
C GLY A 19 -26.40 -24.03 -7.38
N VAL A 20 -27.04 -24.09 -6.20
CA VAL A 20 -26.43 -24.61 -4.97
C VAL A 20 -27.33 -25.71 -4.40
N PRO A 21 -26.86 -26.96 -4.27
CA PRO A 21 -27.62 -28.00 -3.61
C PRO A 21 -27.87 -27.59 -2.14
N PRO A 22 -29.09 -27.77 -1.61
CA PRO A 22 -29.39 -27.46 -0.22
C PRO A 22 -28.81 -28.58 0.66
N GLY A 23 -27.51 -28.50 0.94
CA GLY A 23 -26.85 -29.46 1.82
C GLY A 23 -25.34 -29.46 1.67
N LEU A 24 -24.68 -29.20 2.80
CA LEU A 24 -23.24 -29.33 3.07
C LEU A 24 -22.39 -28.11 2.72
N GLY A 25 -22.07 -27.34 3.77
CA GLY A 25 -20.92 -26.42 3.75
C GLY A 25 -21.22 -25.09 4.41
N GLN A 26 -21.22 -25.04 5.74
CA GLN A 26 -20.76 -23.83 6.41
C GLN A 26 -19.29 -23.63 6.02
N GLN A 27 -19.05 -22.97 4.89
CA GLN A 27 -17.74 -22.45 4.55
C GLN A 27 -17.84 -20.94 4.74
N PRO A 28 -17.16 -20.34 5.73
CA PRO A 28 -17.21 -18.90 5.90
C PRO A 28 -16.71 -18.29 4.60
N GLU A 29 -17.45 -17.32 4.08
CA GLU A 29 -17.12 -16.63 2.83
C GLU A 29 -15.63 -16.32 2.80
N HIS A 30 -14.89 -17.07 1.99
CA HIS A 30 -13.52 -16.76 1.63
C HIS A 30 -13.57 -15.63 0.61
N ARG A 31 -14.26 -14.54 0.97
CA ARG A 31 -14.18 -13.27 0.27
C ARG A 31 -12.74 -12.84 0.47
N MET A 32 -11.90 -13.07 -0.54
CA MET A 32 -10.47 -12.81 -0.55
C MET A 32 -10.26 -11.45 0.12
N ARG A 33 -9.80 -11.44 1.38
CA ARG A 33 -9.69 -10.21 2.15
C ARG A 33 -8.56 -9.42 1.52
N ILE A 34 -8.90 -8.54 0.59
CA ILE A 34 -7.92 -7.71 -0.12
C ILE A 34 -7.24 -6.86 0.95
N ASN A 35 -5.96 -7.13 1.20
CA ASN A 35 -5.21 -6.48 2.26
C ASN A 35 -4.82 -5.07 1.81
N PRO A 36 -5.33 -3.99 2.44
CA PRO A 36 -5.07 -2.62 2.01
C PRO A 36 -3.58 -2.27 1.91
N TYR A 37 -2.74 -2.87 2.76
CA TYR A 37 -1.28 -2.70 2.67
C TYR A 37 -0.70 -3.26 1.36
N SER A 38 -1.17 -4.42 0.92
CA SER A 38 -0.70 -5.02 -0.34
C SER A 38 -1.17 -4.24 -1.57
N ILE A 39 -2.36 -3.64 -1.49
CA ILE A 39 -2.86 -2.76 -2.56
C ILE A 39 -2.01 -1.49 -2.61
N TRP A 40 -1.76 -0.87 -1.46
CA TRP A 40 -0.94 0.34 -1.34
C TRP A 40 0.43 0.14 -2.00
N LEU A 41 1.15 -0.93 -1.63
CA LEU A 41 2.46 -1.21 -2.21
C LEU A 41 2.40 -1.42 -3.72
N ARG A 42 1.39 -2.15 -4.23
CA ARG A 42 1.23 -2.33 -5.68
C ARG A 42 1.01 -1.00 -6.40
N LEU A 43 0.18 -0.13 -5.85
CA LEU A 43 -0.09 1.17 -6.45
C LEU A 43 1.15 2.07 -6.44
N SER A 44 1.91 2.10 -5.33
CA SER A 44 3.17 2.83 -5.26
C SER A 44 4.20 2.30 -6.28
N LEU A 45 4.31 0.98 -6.42
CA LEU A 45 5.18 0.35 -7.42
C LEU A 45 4.71 0.60 -8.87
N MET A 46 3.43 0.90 -9.08
CA MET A 46 2.90 1.36 -10.36
C MET A 46 3.16 2.85 -10.63
N GLY A 47 3.77 3.56 -9.67
CA GLY A 47 4.12 4.97 -9.79
C GLY A 47 3.03 5.93 -9.30
N HIS A 48 1.98 5.44 -8.63
CA HIS A 48 1.01 6.33 -7.99
C HIS A 48 1.63 7.06 -6.80
N SER A 49 1.39 8.37 -6.72
CA SER A 49 1.76 9.20 -5.58
C SER A 49 0.94 8.84 -4.34
N GLN A 50 1.43 9.21 -3.15
CA GLN A 50 0.71 8.99 -1.89
C GLN A 50 -0.74 9.50 -1.96
N SER A 51 -0.96 10.72 -2.49
CA SER A 51 -2.28 11.33 -2.56
C SER A 51 -3.24 10.56 -3.48
N GLU A 52 -2.75 10.04 -4.61
CA GLU A 52 -3.53 9.20 -5.51
C GLU A 52 -3.89 7.86 -4.86
N ILE A 53 -2.93 7.23 -4.16
CA ILE A 53 -3.17 6.00 -3.42
C ILE A 53 -4.23 6.21 -2.33
N GLU A 54 -4.15 7.31 -1.59
CA GLU A 54 -5.12 7.65 -0.55
C GLU A 54 -6.52 7.87 -1.13
N ALA A 55 -6.63 8.55 -2.28
CA ALA A 55 -7.90 8.72 -2.98
C ALA A 55 -8.49 7.39 -3.48
N LEU A 56 -7.66 6.52 -4.08
CA LEU A 56 -8.09 5.18 -4.52
C LEU A 56 -8.50 4.27 -3.37
N LEU A 57 -7.98 4.52 -2.17
CA LEU A 57 -8.25 3.74 -0.97
C LEU A 57 -9.15 4.47 0.03
N GLU A 58 -9.93 5.47 -0.40
CA GLU A 58 -10.83 6.25 0.47
C GLU A 58 -11.84 5.36 1.20
N VAL A 59 -12.26 4.25 0.57
CA VAL A 59 -13.19 3.27 1.16
C VAL A 59 -12.60 2.50 2.34
N VAL A 60 -11.27 2.53 2.54
CA VAL A 60 -10.59 1.85 3.65
C VAL A 60 -10.82 2.63 4.93
N PRO A 61 -11.36 2.01 6.01
CA PRO A 61 -11.64 2.74 7.23
C PRO A 61 -10.39 3.42 7.82
N PRO A 62 -10.48 4.65 8.37
CA PRO A 62 -9.32 5.43 8.81
C PRO A 62 -8.41 4.69 9.80
N HIS A 63 -8.97 3.90 10.70
CA HIS A 63 -8.19 3.11 11.67
C HIS A 63 -7.36 2.01 10.98
N GLN A 64 -7.87 1.40 9.90
CA GLN A 64 -7.11 0.43 9.12
C GLN A 64 -6.01 1.14 8.33
N MET A 65 -6.32 2.29 7.73
CA MET A 65 -5.34 3.10 7.01
C MET A 65 -4.19 3.55 7.92
N ARG A 66 -4.47 3.94 9.17
CA ARG A 66 -3.43 4.24 10.17
C ARG A 66 -2.49 3.06 10.41
N ARG A 67 -3.01 1.82 10.46
CA ARG A 67 -2.18 0.61 10.62
C ARG A 67 -1.33 0.34 9.37
N VAL A 68 -1.88 0.54 8.18
CA VAL A 68 -1.16 0.43 6.90
C VAL A 68 0.01 1.40 6.88
N LYS A 69 -0.25 2.69 7.11
CA LYS A 69 0.79 3.72 7.15
C LYS A 69 1.84 3.44 8.24
N HIS A 70 1.43 3.01 9.42
CA HIS A 70 2.38 2.61 10.47
C HIS A 70 3.31 1.49 10.00
N ARG A 71 2.77 0.44 9.38
CA ARG A 71 3.57 -0.65 8.84
C ARG A 71 4.54 -0.16 7.77
N LEU A 72 4.07 0.64 6.80
CA LEU A 72 4.90 1.23 5.75
C LEU A 72 6.05 2.06 6.32
N ARG A 73 5.80 2.87 7.36
CA ARG A 73 6.87 3.62 8.04
C ARG A 73 7.95 2.69 8.60
N MET A 74 7.54 1.62 9.28
CA MET A 74 8.49 0.66 9.84
C MET A 74 9.27 -0.06 8.73
N ASP A 75 8.61 -0.40 7.62
CA ASP A 75 9.26 -1.03 6.48
C ASP A 75 10.32 -0.11 5.85
N VAL A 76 10.02 1.18 5.63
CA VAL A 76 11.00 2.17 5.15
C VAL A 76 12.19 2.25 6.10
N LEU A 77 11.95 2.46 7.40
CA LEU A 77 13.04 2.57 8.39
C LEU A 77 13.90 1.30 8.44
N ASN A 78 13.28 0.13 8.37
CA ASN A 78 13.98 -1.15 8.39
C ASN A 78 14.77 -1.37 7.10
N THR A 79 14.24 -0.97 5.95
CA THR A 79 14.98 -0.99 4.68
C THR A 79 16.20 -0.09 4.74
N LEU A 80 16.07 1.14 5.23
CA LEU A 80 17.22 2.05 5.37
C LEU A 80 18.32 1.47 6.29
N VAL A 81 17.93 0.80 7.38
CA VAL A 81 18.90 0.08 8.22
C VAL A 81 19.56 -1.09 7.46
N ARG A 82 18.78 -1.89 6.73
CA ARG A 82 19.32 -3.01 5.93
C ARG A 82 20.24 -2.55 4.79
N LEU A 83 19.97 -1.37 4.22
CA LEU A 83 20.82 -0.72 3.22
C LEU A 83 22.03 -0.01 3.84
N ASN A 84 22.30 -0.26 5.13
CA ASN A 84 23.47 0.22 5.85
C ASN A 84 23.57 1.75 5.95
N LEU A 85 22.43 2.44 5.87
CA LEU A 85 22.37 3.90 5.95
C LEU A 85 23.06 4.46 7.22
N PRO A 86 22.93 3.86 8.43
CA PRO A 86 23.63 4.37 9.61
C PRO A 86 25.15 4.45 9.44
N GLN A 87 25.75 3.39 8.87
CA GLN A 87 27.20 3.36 8.64
C GLN A 87 27.61 4.32 7.53
N GLU A 88 26.82 4.43 6.46
CA GLU A 88 27.08 5.43 5.40
C GLU A 88 27.07 6.86 5.94
N ILE A 89 26.16 7.18 6.86
CA ILE A 89 26.11 8.49 7.52
C ILE A 89 27.34 8.71 8.40
N GLU A 90 27.74 7.72 9.18
CA GLU A 90 28.90 7.81 10.08
C GLU A 90 30.21 8.03 9.30
N LEU A 91 30.35 7.38 8.13
CA LEU A 91 31.53 7.48 7.28
C LEU A 91 31.50 8.69 6.33
N SER A 92 30.35 9.36 6.20
CA SER A 92 30.19 10.50 5.30
C SER A 92 30.91 11.73 5.86
N ASN A 93 31.89 12.23 5.10
CA ASN A 93 32.70 13.38 5.49
C ASN A 93 32.51 14.60 4.58
N THR A 94 31.73 14.44 3.49
CA THR A 94 31.52 15.50 2.51
C THR A 94 30.05 15.89 2.39
N PRO A 95 29.75 17.15 2.01
CA PRO A 95 28.38 17.56 1.69
C PRO A 95 27.77 16.75 0.54
N GLN A 96 28.59 16.31 -0.42
CA GLN A 96 28.13 15.56 -1.59
C GLN A 96 27.62 14.16 -1.20
N GLU A 97 28.31 13.46 -0.30
CA GLU A 97 27.87 12.17 0.24
C GLU A 97 26.53 12.31 0.98
N LEU A 98 26.36 13.37 1.76
CA LEU A 98 25.09 13.66 2.42
C LEU A 98 23.94 13.95 1.43
N ILE A 99 24.23 14.49 0.24
CA ILE A 99 23.21 14.64 -0.81
C ILE A 99 22.78 13.27 -1.33
N VAL A 100 23.74 12.37 -1.60
CA VAL A 100 23.46 11.00 -2.06
C VAL A 100 22.66 10.23 -1.01
N ILE A 101 23.03 10.34 0.27
CA ILE A 101 22.30 9.74 1.39
C ILE A 101 20.85 10.24 1.43
N ARG A 102 20.63 11.56 1.32
CA ARG A 102 19.27 12.12 1.28
C ARG A 102 18.48 11.59 0.09
N GLU A 103 19.10 11.44 -1.07
CA GLU A 103 18.40 10.94 -2.27
C GLU A 103 18.04 9.46 -2.15
N LYS A 104 18.91 8.65 -1.55
CA LYS A 104 18.61 7.25 -1.20
C LYS A 104 17.38 7.19 -0.30
N ILE A 105 17.33 8.03 0.74
CA ILE A 105 16.18 8.07 1.64
C ILE A 105 14.91 8.51 0.89
N ARG A 106 14.97 9.56 0.07
CA ARG A 106 13.81 10.00 -0.74
C ARG A 106 13.30 8.90 -1.66
N THR A 107 14.22 8.15 -2.27
CA THR A 107 13.90 7.02 -3.15
C THR A 107 13.12 5.95 -2.38
N GLU A 108 13.58 5.56 -1.19
CA GLU A 108 12.86 4.59 -0.36
C GLU A 108 11.48 5.08 0.09
N ILE A 109 11.34 6.38 0.39
CA ILE A 109 10.04 6.97 0.72
C ILE A 109 9.08 6.90 -0.48
N ARG A 110 9.56 7.23 -1.68
CA ARG A 110 8.78 7.17 -2.93
C ARG A 110 8.37 5.74 -3.29
N TYR A 111 9.26 4.77 -3.13
CA TYR A 111 8.94 3.36 -3.34
C TYR A 111 7.91 2.80 -2.35
N ALA A 112 7.77 3.42 -1.18
CA ALA A 112 6.70 3.10 -0.24
C ALA A 112 5.41 3.90 -0.50
N GLY A 113 5.43 4.91 -1.37
CA GLY A 113 4.33 5.82 -1.62
C GLY A 113 4.00 6.66 -0.39
N MET A 114 5.03 7.13 0.33
CA MET A 114 4.89 7.82 1.62
C MET A 114 5.48 9.24 1.59
N GLU A 115 5.47 9.89 0.42
CA GLU A 115 6.13 11.20 0.19
C GLU A 115 5.62 12.32 1.10
N ASN A 116 4.32 12.28 1.41
CA ASN A 116 3.59 13.30 2.15
C ASN A 116 3.35 12.89 3.62
N ASP A 117 4.07 11.90 4.17
CA ASP A 117 3.90 11.45 5.55
C ASP A 117 4.85 12.19 6.52
N PRO A 118 4.35 13.18 7.30
CA PRO A 118 5.20 13.99 8.17
C PRO A 118 5.78 13.20 9.36
N LEU A 119 5.09 12.14 9.78
CA LEU A 119 5.58 11.31 10.87
C LEU A 119 6.78 10.47 10.43
N LEU A 120 6.77 9.97 9.19
CA LEU A 120 7.93 9.28 8.61
C LEU A 120 9.16 10.19 8.57
N LEU A 121 8.99 11.44 8.11
CA LEU A 121 10.06 12.44 8.10
C LEU A 121 10.65 12.68 9.50
N HIS A 122 9.78 12.80 10.51
CA HIS A 122 10.20 12.96 11.88
C HIS A 122 10.99 11.74 12.39
N LEU A 123 10.51 10.52 12.12
CA LEU A 123 11.16 9.29 12.53
C LEU A 123 12.54 9.11 11.86
N ILE A 124 12.66 9.48 10.58
CA ILE A 124 13.94 9.46 9.85
C ILE A 124 14.93 10.41 10.51
N ARG A 125 14.51 11.64 10.82
CA ARG A 125 15.35 12.61 11.51
C ARG A 125 15.78 12.11 12.89
N GLN A 126 14.85 11.56 13.67
CA GLN A 126 15.16 11.02 15.00
C GLN A 126 16.12 9.84 14.95
N ARG A 127 15.95 8.93 13.99
CA ARG A 127 16.71 7.68 13.94
C ARG A 127 18.08 7.83 13.27
N PHE A 128 18.19 8.72 12.29
CA PHE A 128 19.39 8.82 11.45
C PHE A 128 20.04 10.20 11.48
N GLY A 129 19.45 11.20 12.17
CA GLY A 129 19.97 12.57 12.19
C GLY A 129 19.83 13.32 10.86
N ILE A 130 19.27 12.70 9.82
CA ILE A 130 19.11 13.31 8.50
C ILE A 130 17.80 14.08 8.41
N THR A 131 17.89 15.36 8.06
CA THR A 131 16.72 16.18 7.73
C THR A 131 16.51 16.18 6.22
N LEU A 132 15.29 15.86 5.80
CA LEU A 132 14.82 15.96 4.42
C LEU A 132 14.04 17.26 4.25
N MET A 133 14.47 18.10 3.32
CA MET A 133 13.71 19.26 2.86
C MET A 133 13.15 18.92 1.49
N ASN A 134 11.84 19.11 1.32
CA ASN A 134 11.05 18.89 0.10
C ASN A 134 11.20 17.48 -0.49
N ILE A 135 10.10 16.72 -0.55
CA ILE A 135 10.05 15.40 -1.18
C ILE A 135 9.31 15.50 -2.52
#